data_AF-A0A9P6MDH1-F1
#
_entry.id   AF-A0A9P6MDH1-F1
#
_cell.length_a   1.000
_cell.length_b   1.000
_cell.length_c   1.000
_cell.angle_alpha   90.00
_cell.angle_beta   90.00
_cell.angle_gamma   90.00
#
_symmetry.space_group_name_H-M   'P 1'
#
loop_
_entity.id
_entity.type
_entity.pdbx_description
1 polymer ?
#
loop_
_entity_poly.entity_id
_entity_poly.type
_entity_poly.pdbx_seq_one_letter_code
_entity_poly.pdbx_strand_id
1 'polypeptide(L)'
;MTESGFQECGITYLKELATAIYEYQNGNPVVNYSAHLDRKTWKEAFFDEKDGSRLLREVIPLTRNGNQYRFIHKSLLEYGLSLAVFGSSELSEETGTIISVSRRGSTSPDLSFENSSSTERTATVNDAYLLGSPLGKRNLVGEVSVLQFLTERVQQEPVFKDQLLSVIERSKTDKE
;
A
#
# COMPACT_ATOMS: atom_id res chain seq x y z
N MET A 1 -6.12 -21.59 -10.81
CA MET A 1 -5.92 -20.29 -10.16
C MET A 1 -7.18 -19.98 -9.39
N THR A 2 -7.11 -19.90 -8.07
CA THR A 2 -8.24 -19.51 -7.23
C THR A 2 -8.47 -18.00 -7.37
N GLU A 3 -9.73 -17.58 -7.32
CA GLU A 3 -10.16 -16.18 -7.52
C GLU A 3 -9.45 -15.20 -6.57
N SER A 4 -9.11 -15.65 -5.35
CA SER A 4 -8.36 -14.89 -4.34
C SER A 4 -7.00 -14.39 -4.84
N GLY A 5 -6.27 -15.21 -5.61
CA GLY A 5 -4.95 -14.82 -6.12
C GLY A 5 -5.03 -13.67 -7.12
N PHE A 6 -6.13 -13.55 -7.88
CA PHE A 6 -6.31 -12.46 -8.83
C PHE A 6 -6.57 -11.12 -8.14
N GLN A 7 -7.37 -11.12 -7.07
CA GLN A 7 -7.62 -9.90 -6.27
C GLN A 7 -6.34 -9.39 -5.61
N GLU A 8 -5.53 -10.29 -5.05
CA GLU A 8 -4.23 -9.95 -4.48
C GLU A 8 -3.29 -9.37 -5.53
N CYS A 9 -3.22 -9.97 -6.73
CA CYS A 9 -2.44 -9.40 -7.84
C CYS A 9 -2.90 -7.99 -8.23
N GLY A 10 -4.22 -7.74 -8.25
CA GLY A 10 -4.78 -6.41 -8.56
C GLY A 10 -4.41 -5.36 -7.51
N ILE A 11 -4.53 -5.71 -6.22
CA ILE A 11 -4.18 -4.80 -5.12
C ILE A 11 -2.68 -4.53 -5.09
N THR A 12 -1.85 -5.56 -5.25
CA THR A 12 -0.38 -5.43 -5.31
C THR A 12 0.04 -4.55 -6.46
N TYR A 13 -0.51 -4.79 -7.67
CA TYR A 13 -0.23 -3.93 -8.82
C TYR A 13 -0.67 -2.48 -8.56
N LEU A 14 -1.84 -2.24 -7.95
CA LEU A 14 -2.29 -0.88 -7.62
C LEU A 14 -1.33 -0.18 -6.65
N LYS A 15 -0.87 -0.87 -5.60
CA LYS A 15 0.11 -0.35 -4.63
C LYS A 15 1.43 0.02 -5.31
N GLU A 16 1.95 -0.88 -6.15
CA GLU A 16 3.21 -0.66 -6.88
C GLU A 16 3.09 0.48 -7.90
N LEU A 17 2.01 0.51 -8.69
CA LEU A 17 1.76 1.57 -9.66
C LEU A 17 1.63 2.93 -8.98
N ALA A 18 0.87 3.02 -7.87
CA ALA A 18 0.74 4.24 -7.11
C ALA A 18 2.09 4.72 -6.57
N THR A 19 2.87 3.80 -5.98
CA THR A 19 4.20 4.11 -5.46
C THR A 19 5.13 4.65 -6.53
N ALA A 20 5.13 4.03 -7.72
CA ALA A 20 5.93 4.46 -8.87
C ALA A 20 5.48 5.83 -9.41
N ILE A 21 4.18 6.10 -9.51
CA ILE A 21 3.68 7.40 -9.96
C ILE A 21 4.10 8.52 -9.01
N TYR A 22 4.03 8.28 -7.70
CA TYR A 22 4.53 9.25 -6.73
C TYR A 22 6.05 9.42 -6.78
N GLU A 23 6.80 8.38 -7.16
CA GLU A 23 8.26 8.44 -7.29
C GLU A 23 8.73 9.22 -8.49
N TYR A 24 8.16 8.94 -9.66
CA TYR A 24 8.64 9.48 -10.91
C TYR A 24 7.85 10.69 -11.40
N GLN A 25 6.64 10.93 -10.87
CA GLN A 25 5.74 12.00 -11.34
C GLN A 25 5.14 12.84 -10.19
N ASN A 26 5.64 12.69 -8.96
CA ASN A 26 5.21 13.47 -7.81
C ASN A 26 3.67 13.45 -7.58
N GLY A 27 3.04 12.31 -7.85
CA GLY A 27 1.62 12.09 -7.60
C GLY A 27 0.69 12.62 -8.70
N ASN A 28 1.21 12.94 -9.88
CA ASN A 28 0.37 13.28 -11.03
C ASN A 28 -0.43 12.04 -11.49
N PRO A 29 -1.78 12.06 -11.50
CA PRO A 29 -2.59 10.89 -11.84
C PRO A 29 -2.59 10.52 -13.33
N VAL A 30 -1.80 11.21 -14.16
CA VAL A 30 -1.79 11.09 -15.60
C VAL A 30 -0.44 10.61 -16.09
N VAL A 31 -0.39 9.38 -16.59
CA VAL A 31 0.80 8.75 -17.16
C VAL A 31 0.72 8.73 -18.68
N ASN A 32 1.66 9.39 -19.35
CA ASN A 32 1.83 9.21 -20.79
C ASN A 32 2.79 8.05 -21.04
N TYR A 33 2.35 7.07 -21.82
CA TYR A 33 3.13 5.89 -22.20
C TYR A 33 3.13 5.68 -23.71
N SER A 34 4.32 5.56 -24.29
CA SER A 34 4.52 5.18 -25.69
C SER A 34 5.56 4.07 -25.76
N ALA A 35 5.18 2.89 -26.27
CA ALA A 35 6.02 1.69 -26.28
C ALA A 35 7.42 1.89 -26.87
N HIS A 36 7.56 2.77 -27.86
CA HIS A 36 8.86 3.07 -28.49
C HIS A 36 9.75 4.03 -27.68
N LEU A 37 9.15 4.95 -26.90
CA LEU A 37 9.89 5.99 -26.17
C LEU A 37 10.17 5.57 -24.72
N ASP A 38 9.21 4.89 -24.10
CA ASP A 38 9.26 4.51 -22.70
C ASP A 38 9.85 3.10 -22.48
N ARG A 39 10.51 2.54 -23.51
CA ARG A 39 11.22 1.28 -23.43
C ARG A 39 12.37 1.40 -22.41
N LYS A 40 12.42 0.48 -21.45
CA LYS A 40 13.31 0.45 -20.27
C LYS A 40 13.01 1.50 -19.20
N THR A 41 11.87 2.18 -19.25
CA THR A 41 11.43 3.03 -18.13
C THR A 41 10.57 2.24 -17.16
N TRP A 42 10.35 2.78 -15.96
CA TRP A 42 9.42 2.19 -14.98
C TRP A 42 8.02 1.96 -15.57
N LYS A 43 7.60 2.77 -16.56
CA LYS A 43 6.29 2.65 -17.21
C LYS A 43 6.14 1.37 -18.01
N GLU A 44 7.23 0.84 -18.58
CA GLU A 44 7.19 -0.42 -19.33
C GLU A 44 6.70 -1.56 -18.43
N ALA A 45 7.11 -1.60 -17.16
CA ALA A 45 6.67 -2.64 -16.23
C ALA A 45 5.14 -2.69 -16.04
N PHE A 46 4.46 -1.54 -16.16
CA PHE A 46 3.03 -1.41 -15.90
C PHE A 46 2.19 -1.33 -17.19
N PHE A 47 2.68 -0.66 -18.23
CA PHE A 47 1.92 -0.29 -19.43
C PHE A 47 2.28 -1.10 -20.69
N ASP A 48 3.24 -2.03 -20.61
CA ASP A 48 3.61 -2.92 -21.71
C ASP A 48 2.44 -3.82 -22.17
N GLU A 49 2.48 -4.34 -23.39
CA GLU A 49 1.40 -5.15 -23.97
C GLU A 49 1.43 -6.62 -23.55
N LYS A 50 2.29 -6.99 -22.59
CA LYS A 50 2.28 -8.34 -21.99
C LYS A 50 0.91 -8.67 -21.40
N ASP A 51 0.40 -9.86 -21.73
CA ASP A 51 -0.96 -10.32 -21.41
C ASP A 51 -1.33 -10.12 -19.92
N GLY A 52 -0.42 -10.40 -18.99
CA GLY A 52 -0.66 -10.22 -17.55
C GLY A 52 -0.85 -8.76 -17.14
N SER A 53 0.04 -7.86 -17.61
CA SER A 53 -0.08 -6.42 -17.30
C SER A 53 -1.31 -5.79 -17.95
N ARG A 54 -1.71 -6.28 -19.12
CA ARG A 54 -2.95 -5.85 -19.79
C ARG A 54 -4.18 -6.18 -18.97
N LEU A 55 -4.27 -7.41 -18.46
CA LEU A 55 -5.39 -7.83 -17.62
C LEU A 55 -5.46 -7.05 -16.30
N LEU A 56 -4.30 -6.82 -15.67
CA LEU A 56 -4.23 -6.03 -14.43
C LEU A 56 -4.59 -4.55 -14.65
N ARG A 57 -4.32 -3.99 -15.83
CA ARG A 57 -4.78 -2.63 -16.17
C ARG A 57 -6.29 -2.53 -16.31
N GLU A 58 -6.95 -3.58 -16.78
CA GLU A 58 -8.41 -3.58 -16.98
C GLU A 58 -9.19 -3.58 -15.66
N VAL A 59 -8.59 -4.09 -14.57
CA VAL A 59 -9.24 -4.12 -13.25
C VAL A 59 -9.01 -2.87 -12.42
N ILE A 60 -8.15 -1.96 -12.86
CA ILE A 60 -7.83 -0.73 -12.14
C ILE A 60 -8.67 0.40 -12.70
N PRO A 61 -9.10 1.37 -11.86
CA PRO A 61 -9.84 2.55 -12.28
C PRO A 61 -8.97 3.54 -13.09
N LEU A 62 -8.44 3.07 -14.21
CA LEU A 62 -7.66 3.79 -15.19
C LEU A 62 -8.50 3.98 -16.45
N THR A 63 -8.50 5.21 -16.95
CA THR A 63 -9.02 5.57 -18.27
C THR A 63 -7.86 5.64 -19.25
N ARG A 64 -8.04 5.09 -20.44
CA ARG A 64 -7.06 5.17 -21.53
C ARG A 64 -7.58 6.11 -22.61
N ASN A 65 -6.82 7.15 -22.93
CA ASN A 65 -7.05 8.02 -24.07
C ASN A 65 -5.79 8.03 -24.95
N GLY A 66 -5.79 7.19 -25.98
CA GLY A 66 -4.61 6.95 -26.83
C GLY A 66 -3.42 6.43 -26.01
N ASN A 67 -2.38 7.27 -25.91
CA ASN A 67 -1.13 7.00 -25.17
C ASN A 67 -1.15 7.55 -23.74
N GLN A 68 -2.27 8.13 -23.29
CA GLN A 68 -2.43 8.66 -21.94
C GLN A 68 -3.28 7.70 -21.10
N TYR A 69 -2.75 7.36 -19.93
CA TYR A 69 -3.43 6.60 -18.89
C TYR A 69 -3.69 7.51 -17.71
N ARG A 70 -4.95 7.61 -17.28
CA ARG A 70 -5.35 8.53 -16.22
C ARG A 70 -6.20 7.82 -15.20
N PHE A 71 -5.87 7.94 -13.92
CA PHE A 71 -6.78 7.53 -12.85
C PHE A 71 -8.08 8.32 -12.93
N ILE A 72 -9.22 7.64 -12.79
CA ILE A 72 -10.54 8.28 -12.81
C ILE A 72 -10.58 9.45 -11.81
N HIS A 73 -9.92 9.30 -10.66
CA HIS A 73 -9.78 10.35 -9.67
C HIS A 73 -8.45 10.27 -8.91
N LYS A 74 -7.92 11.41 -8.46
CA LYS A 74 -6.67 11.49 -7.69
C LYS A 74 -6.75 10.70 -6.37
N SER A 75 -7.92 10.69 -5.74
CA SER A 75 -8.13 9.94 -4.49
C SER A 75 -7.89 8.44 -4.62
N LEU A 76 -8.04 7.85 -5.82
CA LEU A 76 -7.79 6.43 -6.04
C LEU A 76 -6.28 6.13 -6.12
N LEU A 77 -5.53 7.07 -6.69
CA LEU A 77 -4.07 7.05 -6.66
C LEU A 77 -3.57 7.23 -5.23
N GLU A 78 -4.10 8.20 -4.49
CA GLU A 78 -3.81 8.44 -3.07
C GLU A 78 -4.16 7.22 -2.22
N TYR A 79 -5.31 6.59 -2.47
CA TYR A 79 -5.71 5.36 -1.79
C TYR A 79 -4.75 4.20 -2.05
N GLY A 80 -4.31 4.02 -3.30
CA GLY A 80 -3.29 3.03 -3.65
C GLY A 80 -1.97 3.26 -2.90
N LEU A 81 -1.56 4.53 -2.75
CA LEU A 81 -0.39 4.91 -1.95
C LEU A 81 -0.63 4.63 -0.46
N SER A 82 -1.78 4.99 0.08
CA SER A 82 -2.17 4.70 1.46
C SER A 82 -2.12 3.20 1.75
N LEU A 83 -2.59 2.37 0.82
CA LEU A 83 -2.50 0.92 0.91
C LEU A 83 -1.06 0.41 0.83
N ALA A 84 -0.19 1.06 0.07
CA ALA A 84 1.22 0.69 0.02
C ALA A 84 1.92 0.99 1.36
N VAL A 85 1.58 2.12 1.98
CA VAL A 85 2.09 2.50 3.31
C VAL A 85 1.56 1.56 4.39
N PHE A 86 0.24 1.35 4.43
CA PHE A 86 -0.42 0.54 5.44
C PHE A 86 -0.11 -0.96 5.27
N GLY A 87 -0.23 -1.46 4.04
CA GLY A 87 -0.05 -2.88 3.72
C GLY A 87 1.41 -3.37 3.83
N SER A 88 2.39 -2.48 4.01
CA SER A 88 3.74 -2.90 4.43
C SER A 88 3.76 -3.48 5.84
N SER A 89 2.72 -3.24 6.66
CA SER A 89 2.58 -3.83 8.00
C SER A 89 2.01 -5.25 7.99
N GLU A 90 1.25 -5.65 6.96
CA GLU A 90 0.54 -6.94 6.95
C GLU A 90 1.36 -8.12 6.40
N LEU A 91 2.57 -7.86 5.88
CA LEU A 91 3.47 -8.89 5.36
C LEU A 91 4.22 -9.68 6.46
N SER A 92 3.98 -9.40 7.74
CA SER A 92 4.64 -10.09 8.86
C SER A 92 3.84 -11.28 9.43
N GLU A 93 2.64 -11.58 8.93
CA GLU A 93 1.82 -12.68 9.45
C GLU A 93 1.59 -13.79 8.41
N GLU A 94 2.66 -14.31 7.81
CA GLU A 94 2.65 -15.66 7.22
C GLU A 94 3.19 -16.70 8.21
N THR A 95 2.39 -16.99 9.24
CA THR A 95 2.05 -18.38 9.58
C THR A 95 0.64 -18.42 10.17
N GLY A 96 -0.33 -18.59 9.29
CA GLY A 96 -1.63 -19.18 9.61
C GLY A 96 -2.61 -18.29 10.37
N THR A 97 -3.31 -17.42 9.67
CA THR A 97 -4.77 -17.48 9.48
C THR A 97 -5.16 -16.29 8.62
N ILE A 98 -5.78 -16.57 7.46
CA ILE A 98 -6.30 -15.57 6.53
C ILE A 98 -7.31 -14.69 7.29
N ILE A 99 -6.91 -13.50 7.72
CA ILE A 99 -7.88 -12.43 8.02
C ILE A 99 -8.30 -11.88 6.66
N SER A 100 -9.19 -12.62 6.01
CA SER A 100 -10.06 -12.04 5.00
C SER A 100 -10.73 -10.85 5.68
N VAL A 101 -10.63 -9.66 5.09
CA VAL A 101 -11.43 -8.49 5.47
C VAL A 101 -12.89 -8.81 5.17
N SER A 102 -13.50 -9.59 6.06
CA SER A 102 -14.91 -9.91 6.05
C SER A 102 -15.62 -8.67 6.56
N ARG A 103 -16.33 -7.99 5.66
CA ARG A 103 -17.19 -6.86 5.99
C ARG A 103 -18.21 -7.33 7.02
N ARG A 104 -18.01 -6.87 8.25
CA ARG A 104 -18.97 -6.65 9.34
C ARG A 104 -20.42 -7.06 9.03
N GLY A 105 -20.74 -8.30 9.36
CA GLY A 105 -22.07 -8.81 9.67
C GLY A 105 -21.95 -9.68 10.91
N SER A 106 -22.51 -9.23 12.04
CA SER A 106 -22.38 -9.83 13.37
C SER A 106 -22.85 -11.27 13.46
N THR A 107 -22.11 -12.11 14.20
CA THR A 107 -22.60 -13.01 15.28
C THR A 107 -21.41 -13.51 16.11
N SER A 108 -21.42 -13.24 17.42
CA SER A 108 -20.53 -13.84 18.44
C SER A 108 -21.08 -15.22 18.90
N PRO A 109 -20.50 -15.93 19.90
CA PRO A 109 -19.09 -16.18 20.30
C PRO A 109 -18.79 -17.69 20.57
N ASP A 110 -17.54 -18.12 20.81
CA ASP A 110 -17.11 -18.87 22.02
C ASP A 110 -15.59 -19.18 22.09
N LEU A 111 -14.97 -18.78 23.21
CA LEU A 111 -13.80 -19.28 24.01
C LEU A 111 -12.66 -20.08 23.34
N SER A 112 -11.37 -19.78 23.59
CA SER A 112 -10.71 -20.06 24.88
C SER A 112 -9.42 -19.26 25.13
N PHE A 113 -9.09 -19.14 26.42
CA PHE A 113 -8.00 -18.37 27.03
C PHE A 113 -6.96 -19.36 27.57
N GLU A 114 -5.67 -19.19 27.29
CA GLU A 114 -4.59 -19.55 28.21
C GLU A 114 -3.29 -18.80 27.89
N ASN A 115 -2.50 -18.61 28.94
CA ASN A 115 -1.70 -17.43 29.26
C ASN A 115 -0.24 -17.81 29.57
N SER A 116 0.65 -16.80 29.49
CA SER A 116 2.07 -16.74 29.93
C SER A 116 3.08 -17.21 28.88
N SER A 117 4.12 -16.47 28.49
CA SER A 117 4.85 -15.38 29.15
C SER A 117 5.87 -14.74 28.19
N SER A 118 6.34 -13.54 28.56
CA SER A 118 7.65 -12.95 28.21
C SER A 118 7.67 -11.93 27.07
N THR A 119 7.42 -10.69 27.47
CA THR A 119 7.80 -9.44 26.81
C THR A 119 9.31 -9.38 26.56
N GLU A 120 9.74 -9.67 25.34
CA GLU A 120 11.05 -9.25 24.83
C GLU A 120 10.92 -8.55 23.48
N ARG A 121 11.62 -7.43 23.37
CA ARG A 121 11.53 -6.38 22.35
C ARG A 121 11.76 -6.93 20.95
N THR A 122 10.72 -6.94 20.11
CA THR A 122 10.84 -7.08 18.65
C THR A 122 10.59 -5.75 17.93
N ALA A 123 11.09 -4.65 18.48
CA ALA A 123 10.93 -3.30 17.91
C ALA A 123 11.90 -2.99 16.74
N THR A 124 12.76 -3.91 16.32
CA THR A 124 13.84 -3.59 15.36
C THR A 124 13.51 -3.93 13.91
N VAL A 125 12.61 -4.87 13.65
CA VAL A 125 12.33 -5.39 12.31
C VAL A 125 11.18 -4.62 11.64
N ASN A 126 10.13 -4.27 12.39
CA ASN A 126 8.95 -3.59 11.85
C ASN A 126 9.19 -2.11 11.49
N ASP A 127 10.02 -1.41 12.25
CA ASP A 127 10.35 0.01 12.02
C ASP A 127 11.10 0.22 10.70
N ALA A 128 11.98 -0.72 10.33
CA ALA A 128 12.77 -0.64 9.10
C ALA A 128 11.89 -0.72 7.84
N TYR A 129 10.78 -1.45 7.91
CA TYR A 129 9.86 -1.57 6.78
C TYR A 129 9.11 -0.26 6.52
N LEU A 130 8.57 0.40 7.55
CA LEU A 130 7.89 1.69 7.38
C LEU A 130 8.84 2.83 6.95
N LEU A 131 10.10 2.78 7.37
CA LEU A 131 11.16 3.67 6.87
C LEU A 131 11.50 3.40 5.39
N GLY A 132 11.40 2.13 4.96
CA GLY A 132 11.51 1.71 3.56
C GLY A 132 10.27 2.04 2.71
N SER A 133 9.12 2.17 3.36
CA SER A 133 7.84 2.52 2.74
C SER A 133 7.80 4.01 2.31
N PRO A 134 6.81 4.42 1.49
CA PRO A 134 6.70 5.80 1.02
C PRO A 134 6.63 6.86 2.14
N LEU A 135 6.28 6.45 3.36
CA LEU A 135 6.16 7.31 4.55
C LEU A 135 7.50 7.82 5.08
N GLY A 136 8.56 7.01 5.03
CA GLY A 136 9.92 7.44 5.41
C GLY A 136 10.66 8.22 4.33
N LYS A 137 10.22 8.13 3.08
CA LYS A 137 10.91 8.69 1.91
C LYS A 137 10.31 9.99 1.40
N ARG A 138 9.11 10.37 1.84
CA ARG A 138 8.37 11.51 1.28
C ARG A 138 7.68 12.36 2.33
N ASN A 139 7.50 13.63 1.97
CA ASN A 139 6.67 14.55 2.70
C ASN A 139 5.20 14.38 2.30
N LEU A 140 4.47 13.56 3.06
CA LEU A 140 3.03 13.30 2.83
C LEU A 140 2.12 14.42 3.37
N VAL A 141 2.68 15.53 3.91
CA VAL A 141 1.90 16.61 4.55
C VAL A 141 0.95 17.28 3.56
N GLY A 142 1.28 17.29 2.27
CA GLY A 142 0.42 17.83 1.20
C GLY A 142 -0.74 16.92 0.79
N GLU A 143 -0.77 15.67 1.24
CA GLU A 143 -1.73 14.64 0.79
C GLU A 143 -2.76 14.36 1.90
N VAL A 144 -3.68 15.31 2.08
CA VAL A 144 -4.69 15.29 3.15
C VAL A 144 -5.48 13.98 3.18
N SER A 145 -5.85 13.43 2.02
CA SER A 145 -6.58 12.16 1.94
C SER A 145 -5.77 10.96 2.40
N VAL A 146 -4.45 10.95 2.15
CA VAL A 146 -3.54 9.90 2.64
C VAL A 146 -3.42 10.00 4.17
N LEU A 147 -3.22 11.21 4.70
CA LEU A 147 -3.15 11.44 6.15
C LEU A 147 -4.45 11.09 6.87
N GLN A 148 -5.60 11.46 6.30
CA GLN A 148 -6.90 11.13 6.86
C GLN A 148 -7.08 9.62 6.93
N PHE A 149 -6.78 8.90 5.84
CA PHE A 149 -6.84 7.45 5.82
C PHE A 149 -5.95 6.82 6.89
N LEU A 150 -4.68 7.25 6.97
CA LEU A 150 -3.74 6.72 7.96
C LEU A 150 -4.20 7.00 9.39
N THR A 151 -4.78 8.19 9.64
CA THR A 151 -5.33 8.55 10.96
C THR A 151 -6.50 7.64 11.34
N GLU A 152 -7.41 7.37 10.40
CA GLU A 152 -8.52 6.44 10.61
C GLU A 152 -8.01 5.01 10.91
N ARG A 153 -6.94 4.57 10.23
CA ARG A 153 -6.34 3.24 10.48
C ARG A 153 -5.63 3.13 11.81
N VAL A 154 -4.90 4.17 12.23
CA VAL A 154 -4.29 4.25 13.57
C VAL A 154 -5.32 4.10 14.69
N GLN A 155 -6.55 4.57 14.48
CA GLN A 155 -7.62 4.42 15.47
C GLN A 155 -8.20 3.01 15.50
N GLN A 156 -8.22 2.31 14.37
CA GLN A 156 -8.79 0.97 14.24
C GLN A 156 -7.80 -0.13 14.65
N GLU A 157 -6.50 0.10 14.48
CA GLU A 157 -5.46 -0.92 14.67
C GLU A 157 -4.34 -0.44 15.61
N PRO A 158 -4.26 -0.97 16.84
CA PRO A 158 -3.30 -0.52 17.84
C PRO A 158 -1.85 -0.87 17.47
N VAL A 159 -1.63 -1.97 16.75
CA VAL A 159 -0.28 -2.38 16.31
C VAL A 159 0.31 -1.36 15.33
N PHE A 160 -0.49 -0.93 14.35
CA PHE A 160 -0.08 0.08 13.37
C PHE A 160 0.22 1.43 14.05
N LYS A 161 -0.54 1.78 15.09
CA LYS A 161 -0.29 2.98 15.90
C LYS A 161 1.08 2.94 16.56
N ASP A 162 1.44 1.83 17.18
CA ASP A 162 2.71 1.69 17.89
C ASP A 162 3.89 1.74 16.91
N GLN A 163 3.77 1.08 15.75
CA GLN A 163 4.78 1.16 14.68
C GLN A 163 4.97 2.61 14.17
N LEU A 164 3.87 3.32 13.91
CA LEU A 164 3.94 4.70 13.44
C LEU A 164 4.56 5.63 14.49
N LEU A 165 4.23 5.42 15.77
CA LEU A 165 4.84 6.15 16.88
C LEU A 165 6.36 5.92 16.95
N SER A 166 6.82 4.68 16.83
CA SER A 166 8.26 4.36 16.80
C SER A 166 9.00 5.09 15.67
N VAL A 167 8.42 5.12 14.47
CA VAL A 167 8.99 5.86 13.33
C VAL A 167 9.07 7.36 13.60
N ILE A 168 8.02 7.95 14.17
CA ILE A 168 7.98 9.38 14.53
C ILE A 168 9.02 9.69 15.61
N GLU A 169 9.15 8.86 16.65
CA GLU A 169 10.14 9.04 17.70
C GLU A 169 11.56 8.97 17.14
N ARG A 170 11.81 8.04 16.22
CA ARG A 170 13.12 7.94 15.54
C ARG A 170 13.41 9.16 14.68
N SER A 171 12.43 9.67 13.94
CA SER A 171 12.56 10.90 13.15
C SER A 171 12.83 12.14 14.01
N LYS A 172 12.40 12.16 15.28
CA LYS A 172 12.75 13.24 16.23
C LYS A 172 14.16 13.14 16.78
N THR A 173 14.72 11.93 16.80
CA THR A 173 16.03 11.63 17.39
C THR A 173 17.16 11.82 16.37
N ASP A 174 16.84 11.79 15.09
CA ASP A 174 17.73 12.18 14.00
C ASP A 174 17.89 13.71 14.02
N LYS A 175 18.82 14.19 14.84
CA LYS A 175 19.26 15.58 14.82
C LYS A 175 20.17 15.75 13.59
N GLU A 176 19.73 16.59 12.65
CA GLU A 176 20.62 17.21 11.64
C GLU A 176 21.90 17.80 12.27
#